data_AF-A0A010T965-F1
#
_entry.id   AF-A0A010T965-F1
#
_cell.length_a   1.000
_cell.length_b   1.000
_cell.length_c   1.000
_cell.angle_alpha   90.00
_cell.angle_beta   90.00
_cell.angle_gamma   90.00
#
_symmetry.space_group_name_H-M   'P 1'
#
loop_
_entity.id
_entity.type
_entity.pdbx_description
1 polymer ?
#
loop_
_entity_poly.entity_id
_entity_poly.type
_entity_poly.pdbx_seq_one_letter_code
_entity_poly.pdbx_strand_id
1 'polypeptide(L)' 'MSDTFTESQASVLIGTAEKMIDVWNRLTPEKQALLLTRFGSQENALAALVTTQLVAPAKS' A
#
# COMPACT_ATOMS: atom_id res chain seq x y z
N MET A 1 -6.92 -18.01 24.28
CA MET A 1 -7.49 -16.72 23.84
C MET A 1 -6.99 -15.64 24.77
N SER A 2 -6.04 -14.85 24.28
CA SER A 2 -5.90 -13.41 24.53
C SER A 2 -4.93 -12.93 23.45
N ASP A 3 -5.42 -12.84 22.21
CA ASP A 3 -4.75 -12.08 21.15
C ASP A 3 -4.89 -10.60 21.51
N THR A 4 -4.16 -10.19 22.55
CA THR A 4 -4.17 -8.79 22.98
C THR A 4 -3.36 -8.02 21.96
N PHE A 5 -4.05 -7.51 20.94
CA PHE A 5 -3.49 -6.57 20.00
C PHE A 5 -2.89 -5.40 20.78
N THR A 6 -1.56 -5.34 20.81
CA THR A 6 -0.83 -4.37 21.60
C THR A 6 -0.88 -3.00 20.95
N GLU A 7 -0.76 -1.94 21.74
CA GLU A 7 -0.68 -0.57 21.23
C GLU A 7 0.47 -0.41 20.22
N SER A 8 1.60 -1.09 20.44
CA SER A 8 2.72 -1.10 19.49
C SER A 8 2.35 -1.71 18.14
N GLN A 9 1.60 -2.83 18.13
CA GLN A 9 1.09 -3.43 16.89
C GLN A 9 0.08 -2.51 16.20
N ALA A 10 -0.75 -1.80 16.98
CA ALA A 10 -1.66 -0.77 16.46
C ALA A 10 -0.91 0.34 15.75
N SER A 11 0.10 0.93 16.40
CA SER A 11 0.89 2.02 15.84
C SER A 11 1.60 1.61 14.54
N VAL A 12 2.14 0.38 14.47
CA VAL A 12 2.79 -0.13 13.26
C VAL A 12 1.80 -0.30 12.11
N LEU A 13 0.60 -0.85 12.37
CA LEU A 13 -0.41 -1.01 11.34
C LEU A 13 -0.95 0.34 10.85
N ILE A 14 -1.21 1.28 11.76
CA ILE A 14 -1.65 2.64 11.43
C ILE A 14 -0.59 3.33 10.57
N GLY A 15 0.67 3.35 11.01
CA GLY A 15 1.75 3.98 10.24
C GLY A 15 1.99 3.31 8.88
N THR A 16 1.68 2.01 8.75
CA THR A 16 1.73 1.31 7.46
C THR A 16 0.58 1.74 6.55
N ALA A 17 -0.64 1.83 7.08
CA ALA A 17 -1.80 2.30 6.34
C ALA A 17 -1.63 3.75 5.88
N GLU A 18 -1.08 4.63 6.72
CA GLU A 18 -0.75 6.02 6.36
C GLU A 18 0.21 6.08 5.18
N LYS A 19 1.30 5.30 5.20
CA LYS A 19 2.24 5.22 4.07
C LYS A 19 1.59 4.71 2.79
N MET A 20 0.68 3.74 2.89
CA MET A 20 -0.07 3.21 1.75
C MET A 20 -0.97 4.28 1.13
N ILE A 21 -1.63 5.10 1.94
CA ILE A 21 -2.45 6.24 1.51
C ILE A 21 -1.56 7.31 0.85
N ASP A 22 -0.40 7.63 1.43
CA ASP A 22 0.53 8.59 0.84
C ASP A 22 1.03 8.16 -0.54
N VAL A 23 1.36 6.87 -0.69
CA VAL A 23 1.75 6.30 -1.99
C VAL A 23 0.61 6.43 -2.99
N TRP A 24 -0.63 6.14 -2.58
CA TRP A 24 -1.81 6.27 -3.44
C TRP A 24 -2.03 7.72 -3.88
N ASN A 25 -1.97 8.67 -2.95
CA ASN A 25 -2.23 10.09 -3.18
C ASN A 25 -1.17 10.77 -4.07
N ARG A 26 0.03 10.20 -4.18
CA ARG A 26 1.07 10.67 -5.11
C ARG A 26 0.81 10.27 -6.57
N LEU A 27 -0.08 9.31 -6.81
CA LEU A 27 -0.45 8.89 -8.16
C LEU A 27 -1.43 9.89 -8.78
N THR A 28 -1.32 10.11 -10.09
CA THR A 28 -2.33 10.90 -10.82
C THR A 28 -3.66 10.13 -10.87
N PRO A 29 -4.80 10.83 -11.01
CA PRO A 29 -6.11 10.18 -11.10
C PRO A 29 -6.19 9.14 -12.23
N GLU A 30 -5.52 9.37 -13.38
CA GLU A 30 -5.53 8.39 -14.47
C GLU A 30 -4.80 7.09 -14.09
N LYS A 31 -3.69 7.20 -13.35
CA LYS A 31 -2.94 6.04 -12.86
C LYS A 31 -3.72 5.27 -11.81
N GLN A 32 -4.39 5.97 -10.90
CA GLN A 32 -5.28 5.35 -9.91
C GLN A 32 -6.40 4.57 -10.61
N ALA A 33 -7.09 5.18 -11.58
CA ALA A 33 -8.17 4.54 -12.34
C ALA A 33 -7.67 3.31 -13.12
N LEU A 34 -6.50 3.40 -13.75
CA LEU A 34 -5.88 2.28 -14.44
C LEU A 34 -5.56 1.12 -13.47
N LEU A 35 -4.98 1.43 -12.31
CA LEU A 35 -4.67 0.42 -11.31
C LEU A 35 -5.94 -0.24 -10.74
N LEU A 36 -6.98 0.53 -10.45
CA LEU A 36 -8.27 -0.02 -10.01
C LEU A 36 -8.90 -0.91 -11.07
N THR A 37 -8.78 -0.55 -12.36
CA THR A 37 -9.27 -1.38 -13.47
C THR A 37 -8.50 -2.71 -13.57
N ARG A 38 -7.20 -2.72 -13.25
CA ARG A 38 -6.34 -3.90 -13.35
C ARG A 38 -6.42 -4.82 -12.13
N PHE A 39 -6.56 -4.23 -10.94
CA PHE A 39 -6.41 -4.94 -9.67
C PHE A 39 -7.71 -5.01 -8.85
N GLY A 40 -8.77 -4.30 -9.26
CA GLY A 40 -10.13 -4.38 -8.71
C GLY A 40 -10.34 -3.62 -7.41
N SER A 41 -9.33 -3.54 -6.53
CA SER A 41 -9.37 -2.77 -5.28
C SER A 41 -8.11 -1.92 -5.11
N GLN A 42 -8.22 -0.90 -4.27
CA GLN A 42 -7.09 -0.06 -3.89
C GLN A 42 -5.99 -0.87 -3.17
N GLU A 43 -6.36 -1.82 -2.31
CA GLU A 43 -5.38 -2.67 -1.60
C GLU A 43 -4.59 -3.55 -2.58
N ASN A 44 -5.25 -4.16 -3.56
CA ASN A 44 -4.57 -4.98 -4.57
C ASN A 44 -3.67 -4.13 -5.47
N ALA A 45 -4.13 -2.94 -5.84
CA ALA A 45 -3.34 -1.98 -6.61
C ALA A 45 -2.08 -1.54 -5.85
N LEU A 46 -2.21 -1.25 -4.55
CA LEU A 46 -1.09 -0.89 -3.69
C LEU A 46 -0.14 -2.08 -3.48
N ALA A 47 -0.65 -3.29 -3.26
CA ALA A 47 0.15 -4.50 -3.16
C ALA A 47 0.96 -4.75 -4.44
N ALA A 48 0.35 -4.57 -5.61
CA ALA A 48 1.03 -4.68 -6.90
C ALA A 48 2.09 -3.58 -7.10
N LEU A 49 1.80 -2.35 -6.69
CA LEU A 49 2.75 -1.24 -6.79
C LEU A 49 3.96 -1.44 -5.87
N VAL A 50 3.74 -1.87 -4.63
CA VAL A 50 4.80 -2.21 -3.67
C VAL A 50 5.63 -3.37 -4.19
N THR A 51 4.98 -4.44 -4.68
CA THR A 51 5.68 -5.60 -5.28
C THR A 51 6.51 -5.17 -6.49
N THR A 52 5.98 -4.29 -7.34
CA THR A 52 6.74 -3.74 -8.47
C THR A 52 7.94 -2.94 -8.01
N GLN A 53 7.86 -2.16 -6.92
CA GLN A 53 9.01 -1.46 -6.36
C GLN A 53 10.04 -2.39 -5.72
N LEU A 54 9.60 -3.49 -5.11
CA LEU A 54 10.49 -4.50 -4.52
C LEU A 54 11.22 -5.34 -5.58
N VAL A 55 10.59 -5.57 -6.73
CA VAL A 55 11.13 -6.38 -7.83
C VAL A 55 11.83 -5.50 -8.89
N ALA A 56 11.51 -4.20 -8.95
CA ALA A 56 12.24 -3.27 -9.80
C ALA A 56 13.68 -3.13 -9.28
N PRO A 57 14.69 -3.18 -10.16
CA PRO A 57 16.06 -2.92 -9.75
C PRO A 57 16.12 -1.53 -9.12
N ALA A 58 16.65 -1.44 -7.90
CA ALA A 58 16.91 -0.17 -7.26
C ALA A 58 17.71 0.69 -8.23
N LYS A 59 17.10 1.79 -8.69
CA LYS A 59 17.69 2.69 -9.67
C LYS A 59 19.01 3.19 -9.06
N SER A 60 20.11 2.63 -9.54
CA SER A 60 21.49 3.01 -9.16
C SER A 60 21.86 4.35 -9.77
#